data_AF-A0A8C4RBR4-F1
#
_entry.id   AF-A0A8C4RBR4-F1
#
_cell.length_a   1.000
_cell.length_b   1.000
_cell.length_c   1.000
_cell.angle_alpha   90.00
_cell.angle_beta   90.00
_cell.angle_gamma   90.00
#
_symmetry.space_group_name_H-M   'P 1'
#
loop_
_entity.id
_entity.type
_entity.pdbx_description
1 polymer ?
#
loop_
_entity_poly.entity_id
_entity_poly.type
_entity_poly.pdbx_seq_one_letter_code
_entity_poly.pdbx_strand_id
1 'polypeptide(L)'
;MSWLFFSDFMGLRTLSNKCYCRELSVNNWDTFNQNNKDHIEAEIRVSMGLRQAVTTTLNRINGEMATQRWVTDFALRQHIHSFELAVNELKWQLDKTKEKLEDIEEEIKQLQNDIAAKSAPLKLVHSRLEARTDRPNMELCRDQVHEALLLEKEQLRSTISNLSSQLSRAL
;
A
#
# COMPACT_ATOMS: atom_id res chain seq x y z
N MET A 1 70.69 -59.23 18.02
CA MET A 1 70.50 -58.60 16.69
C MET A 1 70.08 -59.66 15.70
N SER A 2 68.84 -59.66 15.28
CA SER A 2 68.52 -60.16 13.94
C SER A 2 67.45 -59.25 13.37
N TRP A 3 67.85 -58.48 12.36
CA TRP A 3 67.09 -57.45 11.65
C TRP A 3 65.88 -58.00 10.85
N LEU A 4 65.48 -59.24 11.10
CA LEU A 4 64.42 -59.92 10.35
C LEU A 4 63.00 -59.67 10.89
N PHE A 5 62.86 -59.03 12.06
CA PHE A 5 61.54 -58.81 12.67
C PHE A 5 60.94 -57.42 12.41
N PHE A 6 61.72 -56.48 11.87
CA PHE A 6 61.25 -55.11 11.60
C PHE A 6 60.75 -54.89 10.16
N SER A 7 60.91 -55.88 9.27
CA SER A 7 60.52 -55.80 7.87
C SER A 7 59.04 -56.12 7.60
N ASP A 8 58.33 -56.73 8.55
CA ASP A 8 56.93 -57.14 8.36
C ASP A 8 55.91 -56.05 8.75
N PHE A 9 56.34 -54.97 9.42
CA PHE A 9 55.45 -53.89 9.90
C PHE A 9 55.34 -52.69 8.95
N MET A 10 56.34 -52.44 8.10
CA MET A 10 56.17 -51.60 6.92
C MET A 10 55.94 -52.54 5.75
N GLY A 11 54.72 -52.60 5.21
CA GLY A 11 54.32 -53.49 4.11
C GLY A 11 55.06 -53.26 2.78
N LEU A 12 56.38 -53.23 2.80
CA LEU A 12 57.27 -53.35 1.67
C LEU A 12 57.43 -54.84 1.40
N ARG A 13 56.37 -55.42 0.81
CA ARG A 13 56.52 -56.69 0.07
C ARG A 13 57.66 -56.46 -0.91
N THR A 14 58.72 -57.24 -0.76
CA THR A 14 59.74 -57.38 -1.80
C THR A 14 59.02 -57.62 -3.11
N LEU A 15 58.99 -56.60 -3.98
CA LEU A 15 58.51 -56.74 -5.33
C LEU A 15 59.50 -57.67 -6.01
N SER A 16 59.23 -58.97 -5.89
CA SER A 16 59.70 -59.96 -6.83
C SER A 16 59.28 -59.44 -8.19
N ASN A 17 60.19 -58.75 -8.88
CA ASN A 17 60.12 -58.36 -10.28
C ASN A 17 60.17 -59.63 -11.14
N LYS A 18 59.22 -60.55 -10.91
CA LYS A 18 58.71 -61.41 -11.97
C LYS A 18 57.80 -60.51 -12.78
N CYS A 19 58.41 -59.80 -13.72
CA CYS A 19 57.68 -59.29 -14.87
C CYS A 19 57.15 -60.55 -15.58
N TYR A 20 55.92 -60.94 -15.24
CA TYR A 20 55.19 -61.94 -15.98
C TYR A 20 54.93 -61.28 -17.33
N CYS A 21 55.86 -61.45 -18.29
CA CYS A 21 55.61 -61.15 -19.68
C CYS A 21 54.52 -62.12 -20.14
N ARG A 22 53.27 -61.80 -19.82
CA ARG A 22 52.10 -62.38 -20.46
C ARG A 22 52.38 -62.19 -21.95
N GLU A 23 52.48 -63.28 -22.70
CA GLU A 23 52.74 -63.24 -24.14
C GLU A 23 51.67 -62.34 -24.80
N LEU A 24 52.07 -61.10 -25.06
CA LEU A 24 51.20 -60.09 -25.65
C LEU A 24 51.18 -60.36 -27.15
N SER A 25 50.26 -61.21 -27.59
CA SER A 25 49.99 -61.37 -29.01
C SER A 25 49.52 -60.03 -29.59
N VAL A 26 49.93 -59.72 -30.82
CA VAL A 26 49.49 -58.52 -31.57
C VAL A 26 47.97 -58.40 -31.56
N ASN A 27 47.26 -59.52 -31.64
CA ASN A 27 45.79 -59.55 -31.60
C ASN A 27 45.22 -59.15 -30.22
N ASN A 28 45.86 -59.54 -29.13
CA ASN A 28 45.44 -59.16 -27.78
C ASN A 28 45.69 -57.66 -27.51
N TRP A 29 46.75 -57.09 -28.08
CA TRP A 29 47.00 -55.65 -28.03
C TRP A 29 46.01 -54.85 -28.88
N ASP A 30 45.73 -55.31 -30.11
CA ASP A 30 44.79 -54.63 -31.00
C ASP A 30 43.36 -54.62 -30.40
N THR A 31 42.87 -55.77 -29.93
CA THR A 31 41.57 -55.86 -29.24
C THR A 31 41.49 -54.99 -27.98
N PHE A 32 42.57 -54.91 -27.18
CA PHE A 32 42.60 -54.01 -26.02
C PHE A 32 42.50 -52.52 -26.43
N ASN A 33 43.23 -52.11 -27.48
CA ASN A 33 43.16 -50.73 -27.98
C ASN A 33 41.81 -50.39 -28.60
N GLN A 34 41.20 -51.33 -29.34
CA GLN A 34 39.85 -51.18 -29.90
C GLN A 34 38.82 -51.00 -28.78
N ASN A 35 38.83 -51.89 -27.77
CA ASN A 35 37.94 -51.78 -26.61
C ASN A 35 38.15 -50.46 -25.84
N ASN A 36 39.39 -50.01 -25.67
CA ASN A 36 39.70 -48.75 -25.00
C ASN A 36 39.20 -47.54 -25.81
N LYS A 37 39.33 -47.58 -27.14
CA LYS A 37 38.79 -46.57 -28.04
C LYS A 37 37.26 -46.51 -27.93
N ASP A 38 36.59 -47.65 -28.01
CA ASP A 38 35.13 -47.73 -27.90
C ASP A 38 34.64 -47.21 -26.54
N HIS A 39 35.35 -47.54 -25.45
CA HIS A 39 35.06 -47.02 -24.12
C HIS A 39 35.18 -45.49 -24.05
N ILE A 40 36.28 -44.93 -24.57
CA ILE A 40 36.48 -43.48 -24.61
C ILE A 40 35.41 -42.80 -25.48
N GLU A 41 35.06 -43.36 -26.63
CA GLU A 41 34.01 -42.83 -27.50
C GLU A 41 32.63 -42.85 -26.82
N ALA A 42 32.33 -43.92 -26.06
CA ALA A 42 31.12 -44.00 -25.26
C ALA A 42 31.08 -42.93 -24.15
N GLU A 43 32.18 -42.75 -23.41
CA GLU A 43 32.29 -41.72 -22.38
C GLU A 43 32.16 -40.30 -22.96
N ILE A 44 32.80 -40.03 -24.12
CA ILE A 44 32.68 -38.76 -24.83
C ILE A 44 31.22 -38.50 -25.21
N ARG A 45 30.50 -39.51 -25.72
CA ARG A 45 29.08 -39.40 -26.07
C ARG A 45 28.22 -39.05 -24.87
N VAL A 46 28.42 -39.70 -23.74
CA VAL A 46 27.72 -39.39 -22.48
C VAL A 46 28.03 -37.97 -22.01
N SER A 47 29.30 -37.57 -22.03
CA SER A 47 29.74 -36.21 -21.65
C SER A 47 29.13 -35.12 -22.52
N MET A 48 29.03 -35.35 -23.84
CA MET A 48 28.36 -34.43 -24.76
C MET A 48 26.86 -34.30 -24.45
N GLY A 49 26.19 -35.42 -24.21
CA GLY A 49 24.78 -35.43 -23.82
C GLY A 49 24.52 -34.65 -22.53
N LEU A 50 25.37 -34.83 -21.51
CA LEU A 50 25.27 -34.09 -20.26
C LEU A 50 25.46 -32.58 -20.47
N ARG A 51 26.47 -32.17 -21.24
CA ARG A 51 26.72 -30.74 -21.55
C ARG A 51 25.56 -30.11 -22.31
N GLN A 52 24.96 -30.84 -23.26
CA GLN A 52 23.79 -30.38 -23.99
C GLN A 52 22.57 -30.23 -23.05
N ALA A 53 22.34 -31.20 -22.17
CA ALA A 53 21.26 -31.14 -21.18
C ALA A 53 21.44 -29.96 -20.21
N VAL A 54 22.66 -29.72 -19.74
CA VAL A 54 23.00 -28.57 -18.89
C VAL A 54 22.76 -27.26 -19.65
N THR A 55 23.27 -27.13 -20.87
CA THR A 55 23.11 -25.92 -21.70
C THR A 55 21.64 -25.61 -21.98
N THR A 56 20.85 -26.63 -22.32
CA THR A 56 19.41 -26.50 -22.57
C THR A 56 18.69 -26.06 -21.30
N THR A 57 19.03 -26.66 -20.16
CA THR A 57 18.43 -26.31 -18.87
C THR A 57 18.76 -24.86 -18.47
N LEU A 58 20.02 -24.43 -18.65
CA LEU A 58 20.44 -23.06 -18.38
C LEU A 58 19.70 -22.06 -19.26
N ASN A 59 19.60 -22.33 -20.56
CA ASN A 59 18.87 -21.45 -21.48
C ASN A 59 17.37 -21.35 -21.11
N ARG A 60 16.75 -22.47 -20.71
CA ARG A 60 15.37 -22.49 -20.22
C ARG A 60 15.21 -21.63 -18.97
N ILE A 61 16.04 -21.85 -17.94
CA ILE A 61 15.99 -21.09 -16.68
C ILE A 61 16.22 -19.60 -16.93
N ASN A 62 17.18 -19.23 -17.79
CA ASN A 62 17.43 -17.84 -18.14
C ASN A 62 16.22 -17.20 -18.82
N GLY A 63 15.56 -17.93 -19.73
CA GLY A 63 14.31 -17.48 -20.35
C GLY A 63 13.20 -17.28 -19.31
N GLU A 64 12.97 -18.25 -18.44
CA GLU A 64 11.97 -18.18 -17.36
C GLU A 64 12.27 -17.06 -16.36
N MET A 65 13.53 -16.83 -16.03
CA MET A 65 13.93 -15.74 -15.13
C MET A 65 13.67 -14.38 -15.79
N ALA A 66 13.95 -14.24 -17.08
CA ALA A 66 13.67 -13.02 -17.82
C ALA A 66 12.16 -12.73 -17.93
N THR A 67 11.34 -13.76 -18.20
CA THR A 67 9.87 -13.60 -18.24
C THR A 67 9.32 -13.27 -16.86
N GLN A 68 9.75 -13.97 -15.81
CA GLN A 68 9.31 -13.69 -14.44
C GLN A 68 9.69 -12.27 -14.01
N ARG A 69 10.89 -11.82 -14.36
CA ARG A 69 11.32 -10.44 -14.12
C ARG A 69 10.41 -9.43 -14.81
N TRP A 70 10.04 -9.68 -16.07
CA TRP A 70 9.15 -8.78 -16.81
C TRP A 70 7.74 -8.75 -16.22
N VAL A 71 7.18 -9.91 -15.87
CA VAL A 71 5.84 -10.00 -15.25
C VAL A 71 5.81 -9.28 -13.91
N THR A 72 6.83 -9.48 -13.07
CA THR A 72 6.91 -8.83 -11.75
C THR A 72 7.11 -7.32 -11.87
N ASP A 73 7.99 -6.85 -12.75
CA ASP A 73 8.19 -5.42 -13.01
C ASP A 73 6.90 -4.77 -13.53
N PHE A 74 6.20 -5.40 -14.47
CA PHE A 74 4.92 -4.91 -14.97
C PHE A 74 3.86 -4.83 -13.87
N ALA A 75 3.70 -5.89 -13.07
CA ALA A 75 2.75 -5.90 -11.97
C ALA A 75 3.06 -4.80 -10.94
N LEU A 76 4.34 -4.61 -10.59
CA LEU A 76 4.77 -3.55 -9.67
C LEU A 76 4.46 -2.16 -10.23
N ARG A 77 4.75 -1.89 -11.50
CA ARG A 77 4.41 -0.61 -12.14
C ARG A 77 2.92 -0.35 -12.14
N GLN A 78 2.11 -1.36 -12.44
CA GLN A 78 0.66 -1.26 -12.38
C GLN A 78 0.16 -0.94 -10.96
N HIS A 79 0.70 -1.62 -9.95
CA HIS A 79 0.36 -1.36 -8.55
C HIS A 79 0.77 0.04 -8.09
N ILE A 80 1.98 0.49 -8.44
CA ILE A 80 2.47 1.85 -8.13
C ILE A 80 1.51 2.87 -8.74
N HIS A 81 1.18 2.73 -10.02
CA HIS A 81 0.27 3.65 -10.70
C HIS A 81 -1.13 3.67 -10.05
N SER A 82 -1.69 2.49 -9.74
CA SER A 82 -2.98 2.39 -9.06
C SER A 82 -2.95 3.04 -7.68
N PHE A 83 -1.85 2.90 -6.94
CA PHE A 83 -1.68 3.50 -5.63
C PHE A 83 -1.56 5.02 -5.71
N GLU A 84 -0.78 5.53 -6.66
CA GLU A 84 -0.65 6.97 -6.91
C GLU A 84 -2.01 7.61 -7.25
N LEU A 85 -2.81 6.95 -8.10
CA LEU A 85 -4.17 7.40 -8.41
C LEU A 85 -5.05 7.43 -7.15
N ALA A 86 -5.04 6.37 -6.35
CA ALA A 86 -5.82 6.30 -5.12
C ALA A 86 -5.39 7.39 -4.10
N VAL A 87 -4.09 7.63 -3.96
CA VAL A 87 -3.57 8.70 -3.09
C VAL A 87 -3.99 10.07 -3.59
N ASN A 88 -3.91 10.32 -4.89
CA ASN A 88 -4.32 11.60 -5.47
C ASN A 88 -5.82 11.85 -5.30
N GLU A 89 -6.65 10.83 -5.51
CA GLU A 89 -8.09 10.90 -5.26
C GLU A 89 -8.40 11.19 -3.79
N LEU A 90 -7.76 10.48 -2.86
CA LEU A 90 -7.95 10.72 -1.42
C LEU A 90 -7.50 12.12 -0.99
N LYS A 91 -6.40 12.64 -1.55
CA LYS A 91 -5.97 14.02 -1.31
C LYS A 91 -7.00 15.02 -1.82
N TRP A 92 -7.52 14.81 -3.03
CA TRP A 92 -8.56 15.67 -3.59
C TRP A 92 -9.84 15.64 -2.74
N GLN A 93 -10.28 14.46 -2.28
CA GLN A 93 -11.42 14.33 -1.39
C GLN A 93 -11.18 15.01 -0.03
N LEU A 94 -9.96 14.89 0.52
CA LEU A 94 -9.59 15.57 1.76
C LEU A 94 -9.68 17.10 1.60
N ASP A 95 -9.15 17.64 0.51
CA ASP A 95 -9.21 19.09 0.27
C ASP A 95 -10.66 19.56 0.08
N LYS A 96 -11.50 18.77 -0.61
CA LYS A 96 -12.93 19.08 -0.76
C LYS A 96 -13.75 18.98 0.51
N THR A 97 -13.39 18.06 1.41
CA THR A 97 -14.05 17.97 2.72
C THR A 97 -13.63 19.10 3.65
N LYS A 98 -12.38 19.56 3.57
CA LYS A 98 -11.90 20.75 4.28
C LYS A 98 -12.60 22.02 3.80
N GLU A 99 -12.68 22.24 2.50
CA GLU A 99 -13.38 23.39 1.90
C GLU A 99 -14.84 23.45 2.40
N LYS A 100 -15.56 22.32 2.35
CA LYS A 100 -16.93 22.23 2.88
C LYS A 100 -17.02 22.49 4.38
N LEU A 101 -16.01 22.07 5.14
CA LEU A 101 -15.98 22.32 6.58
C LEU A 101 -15.78 23.80 6.87
N GLU A 102 -14.89 24.47 6.15
CA GLU A 102 -14.69 25.92 6.23
C GLU A 102 -15.98 26.68 5.87
N ASP A 103 -16.67 26.28 4.79
CA ASP A 103 -17.96 26.87 4.39
C ASP A 103 -19.02 26.73 5.50
N ILE A 104 -19.16 25.54 6.09
CA ILE A 104 -20.12 25.28 7.18
C ILE A 104 -19.75 26.06 8.44
N GLU A 105 -18.46 26.15 8.78
CA GLU A 105 -17.99 26.95 9.91
C GLU A 105 -18.30 28.44 9.72
N GLU A 106 -18.15 28.95 8.49
CA GLU A 106 -18.54 30.32 8.18
C GLU A 106 -20.06 30.51 8.28
N GLU A 107 -20.85 29.59 7.73
CA GLU A 107 -22.32 29.61 7.82
C GLU A 107 -22.80 29.61 9.28
N ILE A 108 -22.21 28.77 10.14
CA ILE A 108 -22.51 28.74 11.58
C ILE A 108 -22.23 30.10 12.22
N LYS A 109 -21.08 30.72 11.94
CA LYS A 109 -20.72 32.04 12.47
C LYS A 109 -21.71 33.11 11.98
N GLN A 110 -22.08 33.08 10.71
CA GLN A 110 -23.06 34.01 10.15
C GLN A 110 -24.43 33.85 10.81
N LEU A 111 -24.94 32.62 10.97
CA LEU A 111 -26.20 32.34 11.66
C LEU A 111 -26.19 32.81 13.12
N GLN A 112 -25.10 32.59 13.84
CA GLN A 112 -24.94 33.10 15.21
C GLN A 112 -24.97 34.63 15.27
N ASN A 113 -24.30 35.30 14.34
CA ASN A 113 -24.30 36.75 14.23
C ASN A 113 -25.70 37.30 13.90
N ASP A 114 -26.43 36.64 12.98
CA ASP A 114 -27.79 37.04 12.62
C ASP A 114 -28.77 36.89 13.78
N ILE A 115 -28.67 35.79 14.54
CA ILE A 115 -29.46 35.60 15.76
C ILE A 115 -29.16 36.72 16.76
N ALA A 116 -27.88 37.04 16.98
CA ALA A 116 -27.48 38.12 17.87
C ALA A 116 -28.04 39.47 17.38
N ALA A 117 -27.93 39.76 16.09
CA ALA A 117 -28.42 40.99 15.46
C ALA A 117 -29.94 41.14 15.57
N LYS A 118 -30.73 40.04 15.53
CA LYS A 118 -32.19 40.07 15.74
C LYS A 118 -32.59 40.07 17.23
N SER A 119 -31.73 39.56 18.11
CA SER A 119 -31.99 39.57 19.56
C SER A 119 -31.97 40.99 20.15
N ALA A 120 -31.12 41.88 19.63
CA ALA A 120 -31.02 43.27 20.07
C ALA A 120 -32.31 44.09 19.86
N PRO A 121 -32.91 44.17 18.65
CA PRO A 121 -34.18 44.85 18.44
C PRO A 121 -35.33 44.17 19.19
N LEU A 122 -35.31 42.83 19.36
CA LEU A 122 -36.33 42.15 20.16
C LEU A 122 -36.31 42.63 21.62
N LYS A 123 -35.13 42.80 22.22
CA LYS A 123 -34.99 43.41 23.56
C LYS A 123 -35.51 44.84 23.59
N LEU A 124 -35.21 45.66 22.57
CA LEU A 124 -35.74 47.03 22.48
C LEU A 124 -37.27 47.06 22.40
N VAL A 125 -37.88 46.18 21.61
CA VAL A 125 -39.35 46.05 21.52
C VAL A 125 -39.94 45.67 22.88
N HIS A 126 -39.31 44.73 23.60
CA HIS A 126 -39.71 44.37 24.96
C HIS A 126 -39.67 45.58 25.91
N SER A 127 -38.54 46.29 25.98
CA SER A 127 -38.42 47.48 26.83
C SER A 127 -39.37 48.60 26.43
N ARG A 128 -39.64 48.79 25.13
CA ARG A 128 -40.62 49.78 24.64
C ARG A 128 -42.05 49.41 25.01
N LEU A 129 -42.40 48.13 24.97
CA LEU A 129 -43.73 47.66 25.40
C LEU A 129 -43.91 47.81 26.92
N GLU A 130 -42.88 47.52 27.71
CA GLU A 130 -42.87 47.70 29.16
C GLU A 130 -42.99 49.19 29.54
N ALA A 131 -42.22 50.08 28.93
CA ALA A 131 -42.36 51.52 29.15
C ALA A 131 -43.77 52.05 28.78
N ARG A 132 -44.47 51.37 27.87
CA ARG A 132 -45.85 51.71 27.50
C ARG A 132 -46.89 51.19 28.48
N THR A 133 -46.59 50.16 29.28
CA THR A 133 -47.49 49.70 30.34
C THR A 133 -47.50 50.62 31.55
N ASP A 134 -46.48 51.47 31.71
CA ASP A 134 -46.35 52.43 32.81
C ASP A 134 -47.04 53.79 32.55
N ARG A 135 -47.78 53.94 31.44
CA ARG A 135 -48.47 55.19 31.11
C ARG A 135 -49.62 55.47 32.09
N PRO A 136 -49.77 56.71 32.60
CA PRO A 136 -50.79 57.02 33.59
C PRO A 136 -52.20 57.13 32.97
N ASN A 137 -53.19 56.56 33.66
CA ASN A 137 -54.62 56.76 33.48
C ASN A 137 -55.10 56.73 32.01
N MET A 138 -55.29 57.91 31.43
CA MET A 138 -55.95 58.12 30.14
C MET A 138 -55.00 57.98 28.94
N GLU A 139 -53.68 57.91 29.19
CA GLU A 139 -52.67 57.63 28.15
C GLU A 139 -52.40 56.13 27.97
N LEU A 140 -52.98 55.27 28.82
CA LEU A 140 -52.92 53.81 28.69
C LEU A 140 -53.86 53.32 27.58
N CYS A 141 -53.57 53.75 26.35
CA CYS A 141 -54.31 53.39 25.16
C CYS A 141 -53.53 52.38 24.31
N ARG A 142 -54.26 51.44 23.70
CA ARG A 142 -53.74 50.58 22.62
C ARG A 142 -53.70 51.35 21.31
N ASP A 143 -52.74 52.26 21.21
CA ASP A 143 -52.51 53.04 20.01
C ASP A 143 -51.93 52.17 18.87
N GLN A 144 -51.91 52.73 17.66
CA GLN A 144 -51.38 52.05 16.46
C GLN A 144 -49.93 51.57 16.65
N VAL A 145 -49.13 52.31 17.42
CA VAL A 145 -47.71 51.97 17.64
C VAL A 145 -47.59 50.78 18.60
N HIS A 146 -48.49 50.63 19.57
CA HIS A 146 -48.54 49.47 20.47
C HIS A 146 -48.80 48.18 19.67
N GLU A 147 -49.80 48.19 18.79
CA GLU A 147 -50.10 47.03 17.94
C GLU A 147 -48.96 46.75 16.94
N ALA A 148 -48.33 47.79 16.37
CA ALA A 148 -47.15 47.62 15.51
C ALA A 148 -45.98 46.95 16.25
N LEU A 149 -45.71 47.33 17.51
CA LEU A 149 -44.66 46.72 18.34
C LEU A 149 -44.97 45.25 18.68
N LEU A 150 -46.24 44.90 18.91
CA LEU A 150 -46.65 43.50 19.12
C LEU A 150 -46.42 42.64 17.87
N LEU A 151 -46.77 43.17 16.70
CA LEU A 151 -46.50 42.49 15.42
C LEU A 151 -45.00 42.33 15.17
N GLU A 152 -44.21 43.38 15.39
CA GLU A 152 -42.75 43.35 15.25
C GLU A 152 -42.12 42.31 16.20
N LYS A 153 -42.58 42.26 17.46
CA LYS A 153 -42.14 41.25 18.44
C LYS A 153 -42.35 39.83 17.92
N GLU A 154 -43.54 39.53 17.39
CA GLU A 154 -43.86 38.19 16.89
C GLU A 154 -43.04 37.84 15.65
N GLN A 155 -42.87 38.79 14.73
CA GLN A 155 -42.00 38.62 13.55
C GLN A 155 -40.54 38.34 13.94
N LEU A 156 -40.00 39.08 14.91
CA LEU A 156 -38.64 38.88 15.41
C LEU A 156 -38.49 37.53 16.11
N ARG A 157 -39.46 37.10 16.92
CA ARG A 157 -39.45 35.77 17.56
C ARG A 157 -39.48 34.65 16.53
N SER A 158 -40.36 34.75 15.53
CA SER A 158 -40.45 33.79 14.43
C SER A 158 -39.13 33.71 13.64
N THR A 159 -38.55 34.86 13.32
CA THR A 159 -37.26 34.94 12.62
C THR A 159 -36.13 34.28 13.42
N ILE A 160 -36.01 34.60 14.71
CA ILE A 160 -35.00 34.00 15.59
C ILE A 160 -35.21 32.48 15.73
N SER A 161 -36.46 32.03 15.84
CA SER A 161 -36.80 30.59 15.89
C SER A 161 -36.35 29.86 14.62
N ASN A 162 -36.61 30.45 13.45
CA ASN A 162 -36.18 29.89 12.17
C ASN A 162 -34.66 29.83 12.06
N LEU A 163 -33.95 30.92 12.39
CA LEU A 163 -32.48 30.95 12.38
C LEU A 163 -31.89 29.94 13.37
N SER A 164 -32.48 29.80 14.56
CA SER A 164 -32.04 28.83 15.56
C SER A 164 -32.26 27.39 15.09
N SER A 165 -33.35 27.13 14.38
CA SER A 165 -33.60 25.83 13.75
C SER A 165 -32.65 25.53 12.59
N GLN A 166 -32.18 26.54 11.86
CA GLN A 166 -31.16 26.36 10.83
C GLN A 166 -29.81 26.06 11.47
N LEU A 167 -29.44 26.83 12.51
CA LEU A 167 -28.22 26.60 13.29
C LEU A 167 -28.19 25.20 13.91
N SER A 168 -29.32 24.72 14.46
CA SER A 168 -29.40 23.36 15.02
C SER A 168 -29.31 22.24 13.98
N ARG A 169 -29.49 22.54 12.69
CA ARG A 169 -29.31 21.59 11.59
C ARG A 169 -27.87 21.60 11.05
N ALA A 170 -27.19 22.73 11.20
CA ALA A 170 -25.80 22.90 10.79
C ALA A 170 -24.79 22.33 11.80
N LEU A 171 -25.21 22.21 13.08
CA LEU A 171 -24.47 21.56 14.17
C LEU A 171 -24.77 20.05 14.25
#